data_AF-A0A160P7N0-F1
#
_entry.id   AF-A0A160P7N0-F1
#
_cell.length_a   1.000
_cell.length_b   1.000
_cell.length_c   1.000
_cell.angle_alpha   90.00
_cell.angle_beta   90.00
_cell.angle_gamma   90.00
#
_symmetry.space_group_name_H-M   'P 1'
#
loop_
_entity.id
_entity.type
_entity.pdbx_description
1 polymer ?
#
loop_
_entity_poly.entity_id
_entity_poly.type
_entity_poly.pdbx_seq_one_letter_code
_entity_poly.pdbx_strand_id
1 'polypeptide(L)'
;MGGGAVPAAFEELAGPVGTEELHEALTAPGQPLWAREIAAFRLGLAGDPRAFEALVLLLNHRDPERCVSAAYALSRLGDPRTARAAAALATNELRVAYALLPVRLLADLRAPESVPALVAVLERRLAPGDPHWRVGLACVEGLGALGDPAAREVLQAALPHPRFGAAARAAIGRLGEVSLRLLGAADWPLWREARLTALGDAPHAFTARLADWDDGGESRWRERLALPDAHNLVALLDGDIVGMAAGMPGDGPDARRLRSVWVSPRVRGRGVADRLVAEVASWASRSGATRLTLAVLPASTAALALYRRHGFTVVTEGRETVMSKEL
;
A
#
# COMPACT_ATOMS: atom_id res chain seq x y z
N MET A 1 -44.11 -24.67 -1.03
CA MET A 1 -43.50 -26.01 -1.20
C MET A 1 -42.75 -26.02 -2.51
N GLY A 2 -41.48 -26.41 -2.48
CA GLY A 2 -40.57 -26.39 -3.63
C GLY A 2 -39.15 -26.08 -3.18
N GLY A 3 -38.60 -26.88 -2.27
CA GLY A 3 -37.16 -26.85 -2.01
C GLY A 3 -36.46 -27.25 -3.30
N GLY A 4 -35.87 -26.28 -3.99
CA GLY A 4 -35.15 -26.54 -5.23
C GLY A 4 -33.95 -27.41 -4.92
N ALA A 5 -34.06 -28.70 -5.20
CA ALA A 5 -32.92 -29.60 -5.16
C ALA A 5 -31.83 -29.01 -6.06
N VAL A 6 -30.64 -28.80 -5.49
CA VAL A 6 -29.48 -28.39 -6.25
C VAL A 6 -29.20 -29.49 -7.29
N PRO A 7 -29.03 -29.18 -8.58
CA PRO A 7 -28.76 -30.21 -9.59
C PRO A 7 -27.53 -31.02 -9.20
N ALA A 8 -27.56 -32.35 -9.33
CA ALA A 8 -26.41 -33.21 -9.00
C ALA A 8 -25.12 -32.78 -9.71
N ALA A 9 -25.23 -32.28 -10.95
CA ALA A 9 -24.12 -31.73 -11.72
C ALA A 9 -23.47 -30.48 -11.07
N PHE A 10 -24.24 -29.70 -10.29
CA PHE A 10 -23.69 -28.58 -9.52
C PHE A 10 -22.87 -29.08 -8.34
N GLU A 11 -23.35 -30.08 -7.60
CA GLU A 11 -22.61 -30.66 -6.47
C GLU A 11 -21.32 -31.33 -6.95
N GLU A 12 -21.37 -32.01 -8.10
CA GLU A 12 -20.20 -32.61 -8.74
C GLU A 12 -19.17 -31.54 -9.11
N LEU A 13 -19.55 -30.51 -9.87
CA LEU A 13 -18.65 -29.42 -10.26
C LEU A 13 -18.21 -28.53 -9.09
N ALA A 14 -18.93 -28.52 -7.97
CA ALA A 14 -18.52 -27.84 -6.75
C ALA A 14 -17.59 -28.70 -5.88
N GLY A 15 -17.63 -30.02 -6.04
CA GLY A 15 -16.85 -31.01 -5.29
C GLY A 15 -15.40 -31.18 -5.76
N PRO A 16 -14.66 -32.16 -5.24
CA PRO A 16 -13.27 -32.41 -5.63
C PRO A 16 -13.20 -33.00 -7.06
N VAL A 17 -13.01 -32.13 -8.05
CA VAL A 17 -12.89 -32.44 -9.48
C VAL A 17 -11.53 -31.95 -9.97
N GLY A 18 -10.89 -32.71 -10.88
CA GLY A 18 -9.60 -32.38 -11.46
C GLY A 18 -9.67 -31.22 -12.47
N THR A 19 -8.50 -30.71 -12.86
CA THR A 19 -8.40 -29.58 -13.80
C THR A 19 -8.85 -29.95 -15.22
N GLU A 20 -8.69 -31.21 -15.64
CA GLU A 20 -9.11 -31.64 -16.98
C GLU A 20 -10.64 -31.69 -17.10
N GLU A 21 -11.33 -32.25 -16.11
CA GLU A 21 -12.79 -32.31 -16.09
C GLU A 21 -13.41 -30.92 -15.96
N LEU A 22 -12.78 -30.02 -15.18
CA LEU A 22 -13.19 -28.61 -15.16
C LEU A 22 -12.99 -27.93 -16.52
N HIS A 23 -11.90 -28.25 -17.23
CA HIS A 23 -11.66 -27.70 -18.57
C HIS A 23 -12.68 -28.23 -19.60
N GLU A 24 -13.04 -29.51 -19.50
CA GLU A 24 -14.12 -30.10 -20.30
C GLU A 24 -15.45 -29.39 -20.02
N ALA A 25 -15.81 -29.21 -18.74
CA ALA A 25 -17.01 -28.47 -18.35
C ALA A 25 -17.02 -27.00 -18.83
N LEU A 26 -15.84 -26.38 -18.93
CA LEU A 26 -15.70 -25.02 -19.43
C LEU A 26 -16.00 -24.91 -20.93
N THR A 27 -15.52 -25.88 -21.72
CA THR A 27 -15.50 -25.82 -23.19
C THR A 27 -16.63 -26.61 -23.86
N ALA A 28 -17.24 -27.57 -23.15
CA ALA A 28 -18.24 -28.45 -23.72
C ALA A 28 -19.45 -27.68 -24.30
N PRO A 29 -19.92 -28.04 -25.51
CA PRO A 29 -21.10 -27.46 -26.12
C PRO A 29 -22.34 -27.67 -25.24
N GLY A 30 -23.26 -26.70 -25.23
CA GLY A 30 -24.53 -26.84 -24.50
C GLY A 30 -24.44 -26.72 -22.98
N GLN A 31 -23.24 -26.62 -22.39
CA GLN A 31 -23.10 -26.40 -20.95
C GLN A 31 -23.80 -25.11 -20.50
N PRO A 32 -24.50 -25.12 -19.36
CA PRO A 32 -25.13 -23.92 -18.82
C PRO A 32 -24.06 -22.95 -18.31
N LEU A 33 -24.43 -21.66 -18.25
CA LEU A 33 -23.52 -20.60 -17.85
C LEU A 33 -22.94 -20.84 -16.44
N TRP A 34 -23.76 -21.30 -15.48
CA TRP A 34 -23.30 -21.57 -14.11
C TRP A 34 -22.21 -22.65 -14.05
N ALA A 35 -22.23 -23.66 -14.95
CA ALA A 35 -21.22 -24.72 -14.99
C ALA A 35 -19.88 -24.15 -15.48
N ARG A 36 -19.93 -23.33 -16.55
CA ARG A 36 -18.74 -22.62 -17.05
C ARG A 36 -18.16 -21.65 -16.02
N GLU A 37 -19.01 -20.99 -15.25
CA GLU A 37 -18.60 -20.08 -14.17
C GLU A 37 -17.82 -20.80 -13.08
N ILE A 38 -18.36 -21.91 -12.57
CA ILE A 38 -17.69 -22.72 -11.55
C ILE A 38 -16.37 -23.26 -12.09
N ALA A 39 -16.38 -23.80 -13.32
CA ALA A 39 -15.18 -24.30 -13.98
C ALA A 39 -14.10 -23.23 -14.12
N ALA A 40 -14.43 -22.07 -14.72
CA ALA A 40 -13.50 -20.96 -14.91
C ALA A 40 -12.94 -20.44 -13.58
N PHE A 41 -13.79 -20.26 -12.58
CA PHE A 41 -13.38 -19.79 -11.27
C PHE A 41 -12.38 -20.75 -10.61
N ARG A 42 -12.72 -22.04 -10.57
CA ARG A 42 -11.88 -23.07 -9.93
C ARG A 42 -10.55 -23.27 -10.66
N LEU A 43 -10.57 -23.30 -11.99
CA LEU A 43 -9.36 -23.35 -12.81
C LEU A 43 -8.47 -22.13 -12.55
N GLY A 44 -9.07 -20.93 -12.47
CA GLY A 44 -8.36 -19.71 -12.11
C GLY A 44 -7.69 -19.77 -10.73
N LEU A 45 -8.39 -20.31 -9.72
CA LEU A 45 -7.81 -20.52 -8.38
C LEU A 45 -6.70 -21.58 -8.36
N ALA A 46 -6.79 -22.58 -9.24
CA ALA A 46 -5.76 -23.59 -9.42
C ALA A 46 -4.54 -23.08 -10.22
N GLY A 47 -4.60 -21.87 -10.78
CA GLY A 47 -3.53 -21.30 -11.60
C GLY A 47 -3.52 -21.82 -13.04
N ASP A 48 -4.62 -22.41 -13.52
CA ASP A 48 -4.70 -22.94 -14.88
C ASP A 48 -5.00 -21.83 -15.91
N PRO A 49 -4.09 -21.55 -16.86
CA PRO A 49 -4.23 -20.45 -17.83
C PRO A 49 -5.40 -20.65 -18.80
N ARG A 50 -5.94 -21.87 -18.92
CA ARG A 50 -7.11 -22.15 -19.78
C ARG A 50 -8.39 -21.46 -19.28
N ALA A 51 -8.42 -21.02 -18.02
CA ALA A 51 -9.53 -20.24 -17.47
C ALA A 51 -9.59 -18.79 -17.99
N PHE A 52 -8.48 -18.25 -18.50
CA PHE A 52 -8.27 -16.82 -18.72
C PHE A 52 -9.39 -16.16 -19.54
N GLU A 53 -9.66 -16.67 -20.75
CA GLU A 53 -10.65 -16.06 -21.66
C GLU A 53 -12.06 -16.06 -21.06
N ALA A 54 -12.45 -17.14 -20.38
CA ALA A 54 -13.75 -17.24 -19.74
C ALA A 54 -13.88 -16.26 -18.56
N LEU A 55 -12.82 -16.13 -17.75
CA LEU A 55 -12.81 -15.18 -16.64
C LEU A 55 -12.84 -13.73 -17.13
N VAL A 56 -12.14 -13.39 -18.22
CA VAL A 56 -12.21 -12.05 -18.85
C VAL A 56 -13.62 -11.75 -19.34
N LEU A 57 -14.31 -12.73 -19.92
CA LEU A 57 -15.69 -12.58 -20.35
C LEU A 57 -16.64 -12.35 -19.15
N LEU A 58 -16.44 -13.08 -18.05
CA LEU A 58 -17.23 -12.92 -16.82
C LEU A 58 -16.95 -11.59 -16.08
N LEU A 59 -15.74 -11.04 -16.20
CA LEU A 59 -15.36 -9.76 -15.62
C LEU A 59 -16.19 -8.58 -16.18
N ASN A 60 -16.73 -8.72 -17.39
CA ASN A 60 -17.59 -7.72 -18.05
C ASN A 60 -19.08 -8.12 -18.08
N HIS A 61 -19.50 -8.99 -17.15
CA HIS A 61 -20.87 -9.48 -17.11
C HIS A 61 -21.83 -8.43 -16.53
N ARG A 62 -23.13 -8.53 -16.87
CA ARG A 62 -24.16 -7.61 -16.34
C ARG A 62 -24.44 -7.78 -14.85
N ASP A 63 -23.99 -8.89 -14.29
CA ASP A 63 -24.22 -9.27 -12.90
C ASP A 63 -22.95 -8.98 -12.09
N PRO A 64 -23.02 -8.09 -11.09
CA PRO A 64 -21.87 -7.74 -10.26
C PRO A 64 -21.23 -8.93 -9.55
N GLU A 65 -22.00 -9.95 -9.12
CA GLU A 65 -21.45 -11.08 -8.36
C GLU A 65 -20.49 -11.92 -9.21
N ARG A 66 -20.86 -12.11 -10.49
CA ARG A 66 -20.02 -12.80 -11.48
C ARG A 66 -18.73 -12.04 -11.75
N CYS A 67 -18.82 -10.71 -11.83
CA CYS A 67 -17.65 -9.86 -12.03
C CYS A 67 -16.68 -9.91 -10.84
N VAL A 68 -17.20 -9.94 -9.60
CA VAL A 68 -16.38 -10.07 -8.38
C VAL A 68 -15.63 -11.38 -8.36
N SER A 69 -16.32 -12.50 -8.59
CA SER A 69 -15.69 -13.83 -8.65
C SER A 69 -14.63 -13.92 -9.74
N ALA A 70 -14.91 -13.36 -10.92
CA ALA A 70 -13.97 -13.33 -12.03
C ALA A 70 -12.74 -12.47 -11.73
N ALA A 71 -12.90 -11.27 -11.16
CA ALA A 71 -11.79 -10.41 -10.77
C ALA A 71 -10.89 -11.08 -9.73
N TYR A 72 -11.48 -11.74 -8.73
CA TYR A 72 -10.74 -12.50 -7.72
C TYR A 72 -9.95 -13.65 -8.36
N ALA A 73 -10.60 -14.48 -9.18
CA ALA A 73 -9.94 -15.59 -9.84
C ALA A 73 -8.81 -15.14 -10.79
N LEU A 74 -9.00 -14.03 -11.53
CA LEU A 74 -7.97 -13.45 -12.40
C LEU A 74 -6.75 -12.95 -11.61
N SER A 75 -6.98 -12.29 -10.47
CA SER A 75 -5.88 -11.88 -9.58
C SER A 75 -5.09 -13.07 -9.05
N ARG A 76 -5.77 -14.17 -8.71
CA ARG A 76 -5.14 -15.42 -8.24
C ARG A 76 -4.45 -16.21 -9.33
N LEU A 77 -4.99 -16.18 -10.55
CA LEU A 77 -4.41 -16.84 -11.72
C LEU A 77 -3.03 -16.26 -12.06
N GLY A 78 -2.84 -14.95 -11.87
CA GLY A 78 -1.54 -14.30 -12.10
C GLY A 78 -1.11 -14.26 -13.57
N ASP A 79 -2.05 -14.42 -14.51
CA ASP A 79 -1.75 -14.37 -15.94
C ASP A 79 -1.30 -12.94 -16.33
N PRO A 80 -0.15 -12.78 -17.01
CA PRO A 80 0.40 -11.46 -17.36
C PRO A 80 -0.52 -10.66 -18.30
N ARG A 81 -1.44 -11.31 -19.01
CA ARG A 81 -2.40 -10.65 -19.92
C ARG A 81 -3.55 -9.97 -19.16
N THR A 82 -3.74 -10.27 -17.88
CA THR A 82 -4.89 -9.81 -17.08
C THR A 82 -5.00 -8.29 -17.04
N ALA A 83 -3.89 -7.58 -16.79
CA ALA A 83 -3.91 -6.13 -16.70
C ALA A 83 -4.35 -5.48 -18.02
N ARG A 84 -3.83 -5.97 -19.15
CA ARG A 84 -4.21 -5.49 -20.49
C ARG A 84 -5.69 -5.74 -20.78
N ALA A 85 -6.22 -6.92 -20.42
CA ALA A 85 -7.63 -7.23 -20.60
C ALA A 85 -8.53 -6.33 -19.71
N ALA A 86 -8.17 -6.15 -18.44
CA ALA A 86 -8.88 -5.26 -17.53
C ALA A 86 -8.85 -3.80 -18.02
N ALA A 87 -7.73 -3.33 -18.56
CA ALA A 87 -7.60 -1.99 -19.16
C ALA A 87 -8.52 -1.81 -20.37
N ALA A 88 -8.59 -2.80 -21.26
CA ALA A 88 -9.49 -2.77 -22.41
C ALA A 88 -10.97 -2.72 -22.00
N LEU A 89 -11.35 -3.46 -20.94
CA LEU A 89 -12.71 -3.45 -20.40
C LEU A 89 -13.04 -2.13 -19.69
N ALA A 90 -12.11 -1.62 -18.88
CA ALA A 90 -12.29 -0.37 -18.12
C ALA A 90 -12.47 0.85 -19.05
N THR A 91 -11.75 0.89 -20.16
CA THR A 91 -11.74 2.02 -21.11
C THR A 91 -12.83 1.95 -22.18
N ASN A 92 -13.64 0.88 -22.20
CA ASN A 92 -14.72 0.68 -23.17
C ASN A 92 -15.97 1.48 -22.79
N GLU A 93 -16.20 2.58 -23.50
CA GLU A 93 -17.33 3.49 -23.29
C GLU A 93 -18.70 2.84 -23.48
N LEU A 94 -18.82 1.83 -24.35
CA LEU A 94 -20.08 1.12 -24.58
C LEU A 94 -20.47 0.21 -23.39
N ARG A 95 -19.53 -0.05 -22.48
CA ARG A 95 -19.67 -0.97 -21.35
C ARG A 95 -19.32 -0.32 -20.01
N VAL A 96 -19.24 1.02 -19.95
CA VAL A 96 -18.81 1.76 -18.75
C VAL A 96 -19.65 1.44 -17.51
N ALA A 97 -20.92 1.06 -17.66
CA ALA A 97 -21.79 0.62 -16.57
C ALA A 97 -21.23 -0.61 -15.80
N TYR A 98 -20.37 -1.41 -16.44
CA TYR A 98 -19.76 -2.62 -15.89
C TYR A 98 -18.26 -2.45 -15.58
N ALA A 99 -17.69 -1.25 -15.82
CA ALA A 99 -16.25 -1.00 -15.70
C ALA A 99 -15.73 -0.94 -14.26
N LEU A 100 -16.60 -0.95 -13.24
CA LEU A 100 -16.18 -0.80 -11.83
C LEU A 100 -15.20 -1.89 -11.39
N LEU A 101 -15.48 -3.16 -11.72
CA LEU A 101 -14.60 -4.28 -11.32
C LEU A 101 -13.29 -4.32 -12.13
N PRO A 102 -13.30 -4.14 -13.46
CA PRO A 102 -12.08 -3.91 -14.23
C PRO A 102 -11.18 -2.80 -13.66
N VAL A 103 -11.75 -1.65 -13.28
CA VAL A 103 -11.03 -0.52 -12.67
C VAL A 103 -10.38 -0.91 -11.34
N ARG A 104 -11.11 -1.59 -10.45
CA ARG A 104 -10.57 -2.06 -9.17
C ARG A 104 -9.46 -3.09 -9.36
N LEU A 105 -9.66 -4.03 -10.29
CA LEU A 105 -8.66 -5.04 -10.62
C LEU A 105 -7.35 -4.40 -11.12
N LEU A 106 -7.40 -3.35 -11.95
CA LEU A 106 -6.19 -2.62 -12.37
C LEU A 106 -5.43 -2.01 -11.17
N ALA A 107 -6.16 -1.38 -10.24
CA ALA A 107 -5.54 -0.82 -9.04
C ALA A 107 -4.87 -1.90 -8.17
N ASP A 108 -5.47 -3.08 -8.09
CA ASP A 108 -4.94 -4.22 -7.33
C ASP A 108 -3.73 -4.87 -8.02
N LEU A 109 -3.74 -4.99 -9.35
CA LEU A 109 -2.66 -5.61 -10.13
C LEU A 109 -1.40 -4.76 -10.19
N ARG A 110 -1.52 -3.42 -10.13
CA ARG A 110 -0.39 -2.48 -10.18
C ARG A 110 0.52 -2.65 -11.41
N ALA A 111 -0.05 -3.07 -12.53
CA ALA A 111 0.67 -3.23 -13.78
C ALA A 111 0.93 -1.89 -14.48
N PRO A 112 1.93 -1.78 -15.38
CA PRO A 112 2.26 -0.55 -16.11
C PRO A 112 1.09 0.09 -16.85
N GLU A 113 0.14 -0.72 -17.34
CA GLU A 113 -1.05 -0.27 -18.08
C GLU A 113 -2.15 0.30 -17.16
N SER A 114 -2.04 0.11 -15.84
CA SER A 114 -3.08 0.51 -14.88
C SER A 114 -3.23 2.02 -14.79
N VAL A 115 -2.12 2.75 -14.65
CA VAL A 115 -2.17 4.22 -14.51
C VAL A 115 -2.75 4.87 -15.77
N PRO A 116 -2.24 4.61 -17.00
CA PRO A 116 -2.80 5.22 -18.20
C PRO A 116 -4.29 4.91 -18.41
N ALA A 117 -4.72 3.67 -18.13
CA ALA A 117 -6.12 3.29 -18.26
C ALA A 117 -7.02 4.01 -17.25
N LEU A 118 -6.62 4.08 -15.98
CA LEU A 118 -7.38 4.76 -14.93
C LEU A 118 -7.45 6.28 -15.16
N VAL A 119 -6.37 6.89 -15.66
CA VAL A 119 -6.36 8.31 -16.06
C VAL A 119 -7.39 8.55 -17.16
N ALA A 120 -7.34 7.77 -18.25
CA ALA A 120 -8.26 7.91 -19.38
C ALA A 120 -9.73 7.72 -19.00
N VAL A 121 -10.02 6.79 -18.08
CA VAL A 121 -11.38 6.59 -17.56
C VAL A 121 -11.80 7.77 -16.69
N LEU A 122 -10.94 8.27 -15.80
CA LEU A 122 -11.27 9.39 -14.91
C LEU A 122 -11.54 10.68 -15.69
N GLU A 123 -10.73 11.01 -16.70
CA GLU A 123 -10.89 12.21 -17.55
C GLU A 123 -12.30 12.32 -18.13
N ARG A 124 -12.86 11.19 -18.58
CA ARG A 124 -14.22 11.13 -19.16
C ARG A 124 -15.33 11.24 -18.11
N ARG A 125 -15.01 11.16 -16.82
CA ARG A 125 -15.97 11.16 -15.69
C ARG A 125 -15.85 12.38 -14.79
N LEU A 126 -15.07 13.39 -15.17
CA LEU A 126 -14.93 14.63 -14.40
C LEU A 126 -16.19 15.52 -14.41
N ALA A 127 -17.13 15.28 -15.33
CA ALA A 127 -18.37 16.03 -15.41
C ALA A 127 -19.28 15.74 -14.19
N PRO A 128 -19.75 16.76 -13.43
CA PRO A 128 -20.59 16.56 -12.25
C PRO A 128 -21.89 15.76 -12.47
N GLY A 129 -22.40 15.77 -13.71
CA GLY A 129 -23.62 15.05 -14.11
C GLY A 129 -23.39 13.61 -14.58
N ASP A 130 -22.17 13.09 -14.52
CA ASP A 130 -21.88 11.75 -15.05
C ASP A 130 -22.58 10.64 -14.24
N PRO A 131 -23.40 9.78 -14.89
CA PRO A 131 -24.12 8.71 -14.18
C PRO A 131 -23.19 7.62 -13.64
N HIS A 132 -21.99 7.47 -14.21
CA HIS A 132 -20.97 6.48 -13.84
C HIS A 132 -19.90 7.07 -12.91
N TRP A 133 -20.24 8.11 -12.13
CA TRP A 133 -19.35 8.71 -11.13
C TRP A 133 -18.69 7.70 -10.18
N ARG A 134 -19.32 6.55 -9.90
CA ARG A 134 -18.73 5.49 -9.06
C ARG A 134 -17.47 4.88 -9.69
N VAL A 135 -17.44 4.76 -11.02
CA VAL A 135 -16.27 4.32 -11.78
C VAL A 135 -15.18 5.39 -11.68
N GLY A 136 -15.55 6.67 -11.84
CA GLY A 136 -14.63 7.80 -11.65
C GLY A 136 -14.02 7.84 -10.24
N LEU A 137 -14.84 7.67 -9.20
CA LEU A 137 -14.36 7.60 -7.81
C LEU A 137 -13.38 6.44 -7.60
N ALA A 138 -13.69 5.25 -8.14
CA ALA A 138 -12.79 4.10 -8.07
C ALA A 138 -11.46 4.36 -8.80
N CYS A 139 -11.46 5.14 -9.89
CA CYS A 139 -10.22 5.57 -10.54
C CYS A 139 -9.41 6.51 -9.64
N VAL A 140 -10.04 7.48 -8.98
CA VAL A 140 -9.37 8.41 -8.04
C VAL A 140 -8.71 7.64 -6.88
N GLU A 141 -9.45 6.71 -6.28
CA GLU A 141 -8.95 5.86 -5.20
C GLU A 141 -7.80 4.97 -5.68
N GLY A 142 -7.97 4.33 -6.84
CA GLY A 142 -6.97 3.47 -7.48
C GLY A 142 -5.68 4.21 -7.82
N LEU A 143 -5.77 5.36 -8.50
CA LEU A 143 -4.61 6.21 -8.83
C LEU A 143 -3.85 6.66 -7.58
N GLY A 144 -4.58 7.02 -6.52
CA GLY A 144 -3.96 7.33 -5.23
C GLY A 144 -3.26 6.12 -4.59
N ALA A 145 -3.81 4.92 -4.73
CA ALA A 145 -3.19 3.69 -4.22
C ALA A 145 -1.95 3.28 -5.04
N LEU A 146 -1.95 3.54 -6.34
CA LEU A 146 -0.80 3.32 -7.23
C LEU A 146 0.33 4.32 -6.95
N GLY A 147 -0.01 5.56 -6.59
CA GLY A 147 1.00 6.55 -6.17
C GLY A 147 1.86 7.10 -7.31
N ASP A 148 1.46 6.88 -8.56
CA ASP A 148 2.23 7.29 -9.74
C ASP A 148 2.08 8.80 -10.01
N PRO A 149 3.19 9.57 -10.04
CA PRO A 149 3.17 11.01 -10.32
C PRO A 149 2.48 11.40 -11.63
N ALA A 150 2.42 10.52 -12.63
CA ALA A 150 1.74 10.77 -13.90
C ALA A 150 0.23 11.04 -13.73
N ALA A 151 -0.37 10.57 -12.62
CA ALA A 151 -1.77 10.79 -12.30
C ALA A 151 -2.07 12.17 -11.70
N ARG A 152 -1.05 13.00 -11.43
CA ARG A 152 -1.21 14.26 -10.69
C ARG A 152 -2.17 15.23 -11.35
N GLU A 153 -2.05 15.41 -12.67
CA GLU A 153 -2.86 16.37 -13.42
C GLU A 153 -4.35 16.01 -13.38
N VAL A 154 -4.70 14.76 -13.70
CA VAL A 154 -6.10 14.32 -13.68
C VAL A 154 -6.70 14.35 -12.26
N LEU A 155 -5.92 14.04 -11.23
CA LEU A 155 -6.38 14.11 -9.85
C LEU A 155 -6.59 15.57 -9.38
N GLN A 156 -5.75 16.51 -9.84
CA GLN A 156 -5.96 17.94 -9.61
C GLN A 156 -7.24 18.42 -10.29
N ALA A 157 -7.50 17.99 -11.53
CA ALA A 157 -8.75 18.28 -12.24
C ALA A 157 -9.99 17.70 -11.53
N ALA A 158 -9.84 16.64 -10.74
CA ALA A 158 -10.92 16.04 -9.94
C ALA A 158 -11.21 16.78 -8.62
N LEU A 159 -10.35 17.71 -8.18
CA LEU A 159 -10.54 18.43 -6.91
C LEU A 159 -11.85 19.23 -6.80
N PRO A 160 -12.30 19.97 -7.85
CA PRO A 160 -13.55 20.73 -7.79
C PRO A 160 -14.80 19.83 -7.82
N HIS A 161 -14.66 18.54 -8.17
CA HIS A 161 -15.79 17.66 -8.34
C HIS A 161 -16.42 17.29 -6.98
N PRO A 162 -17.75 17.45 -6.80
CA PRO A 162 -18.41 17.33 -5.49
C PRO A 162 -18.28 15.95 -4.85
N ARG A 163 -18.13 14.89 -5.66
CA ARG A 163 -17.97 13.51 -5.16
C ARG A 163 -16.52 13.04 -5.08
N PHE A 164 -15.58 13.71 -5.78
CA PHE A 164 -14.20 13.25 -5.86
C PHE A 164 -13.26 14.06 -4.99
N GLY A 165 -13.56 15.34 -4.70
CA GLY A 165 -12.61 16.28 -4.12
C GLY A 165 -11.88 15.78 -2.86
N ALA A 166 -12.58 15.11 -1.94
CA ALA A 166 -11.95 14.52 -0.75
C ALA A 166 -10.99 13.36 -1.10
N ALA A 167 -11.43 12.43 -1.94
CA ALA A 167 -10.63 11.30 -2.40
C ALA A 167 -9.44 11.76 -3.26
N ALA A 168 -9.64 12.75 -4.13
CA ALA A 168 -8.62 13.35 -4.98
C ALA A 168 -7.53 14.04 -4.15
N ARG A 169 -7.91 14.81 -3.13
CA ARG A 169 -6.96 15.41 -2.19
C ARG A 169 -6.13 14.37 -1.46
N ALA A 170 -6.77 13.29 -1.01
CA ALA A 170 -6.07 12.17 -0.38
C ALA A 170 -5.13 11.45 -1.37
N ALA A 171 -5.58 11.23 -2.60
CA ALA A 171 -4.81 10.59 -3.67
C ALA A 171 -3.58 11.42 -4.07
N ILE A 172 -3.72 12.74 -4.25
CA ILE A 172 -2.60 13.65 -4.54
C ILE A 172 -1.54 13.58 -3.44
N GLY A 173 -1.95 13.57 -2.16
CA GLY A 173 -1.00 13.37 -1.06
C GLY A 173 -0.27 12.02 -1.11
N ARG A 174 -0.80 11.01 -1.81
CA ARG A 174 -0.09 9.74 -2.01
C ARG A 174 0.85 9.77 -3.22
N LEU A 175 0.72 10.73 -4.13
CA LEU A 175 1.59 10.89 -5.30
C LEU A 175 2.91 11.62 -4.99
N GLY A 176 3.00 12.31 -3.86
CA GLY A 176 4.19 13.05 -3.50
C GLY A 176 5.40 12.13 -3.35
N GLU A 177 6.55 12.58 -3.85
CA GLU A 177 7.82 11.90 -3.63
C GLU A 177 8.18 12.06 -2.15
N VAL A 178 8.43 10.93 -1.49
CA VAL A 178 8.98 10.98 -0.13
C VAL A 178 10.47 11.26 -0.27
N SER A 179 10.94 12.40 0.23
CA SER A 179 12.37 12.71 0.33
C SER A 179 12.83 12.61 1.78
N LEU A 180 14.11 12.29 1.98
CA LEU A 180 14.72 12.31 3.31
C LEU A 180 15.59 13.56 3.42
N ARG A 181 15.41 14.33 4.49
CA ARG A 181 16.23 15.50 4.79
C ARG A 181 17.02 15.26 6.07
N LEU A 182 18.34 15.36 5.95
CA LEU A 182 19.26 15.41 7.10
C LEU A 182 19.12 16.77 7.79
N LEU A 183 18.94 16.75 9.11
CA LEU A 183 18.74 17.93 9.92
C LEU A 183 20.02 18.28 10.70
N GLY A 184 20.43 19.55 10.62
CA GLY A 184 21.44 20.14 11.50
C GLY A 184 20.82 20.98 12.62
N ALA A 185 21.65 21.59 13.46
CA ALA A 185 21.18 22.39 14.60
C ALA A 185 20.27 23.58 14.22
N ALA A 186 20.40 24.10 12.98
CA ALA A 186 19.53 25.16 12.48
C ALA A 186 18.10 24.67 12.15
N ASP A 187 17.93 23.38 11.88
CA ASP A 187 16.65 22.76 11.52
C ASP A 187 15.83 22.32 12.75
N TRP A 188 16.17 22.82 13.95
CA TRP A 188 15.48 22.49 15.18
C TRP A 188 13.95 22.70 15.15
N PRO A 189 13.37 23.66 14.42
CA PRO A 189 11.91 23.79 14.33
C PRO A 189 11.27 22.59 13.64
N LEU A 190 11.89 22.07 12.57
CA LEU A 190 11.41 20.89 11.84
C LEU A 190 11.46 19.64 12.72
N TRP A 191 12.57 19.45 13.45
CA TRP A 191 12.68 18.32 14.38
C TRP A 191 11.66 18.42 15.52
N ARG A 192 11.44 19.62 16.08
CA ARG A 192 10.43 19.87 17.11
C ARG A 192 9.04 19.51 16.58
N GLU A 193 8.65 20.00 15.41
CA GLU A 193 7.37 19.70 14.79
C GLU A 193 7.17 18.20 14.59
N ALA A 194 8.16 17.51 13.98
CA ALA A 194 8.14 16.07 13.79
C ALA A 194 7.95 15.32 15.12
N ARG A 195 8.73 15.72 16.15
CA ARG A 195 8.74 15.05 17.45
C ARG A 195 7.43 15.23 18.20
N LEU A 196 6.88 16.44 18.25
CA LEU A 196 5.61 16.71 18.92
C LEU A 196 4.45 15.99 18.21
N THR A 197 4.47 15.98 16.87
CA THR A 197 3.49 15.22 16.07
C THR A 197 3.58 13.72 16.37
N ALA A 198 4.78 13.15 16.40
CA ALA A 198 4.99 11.75 16.72
C ALA A 198 4.52 11.36 18.12
N LEU A 199 4.75 12.22 19.12
CA LEU A 199 4.31 12.02 20.50
C LEU A 199 2.78 12.12 20.66
N GLY A 200 2.12 12.98 19.87
CA GLY A 200 0.66 13.06 19.82
C GLY A 200 0.02 11.88 19.10
N ASP A 201 0.59 11.45 17.97
CA ASP A 201 0.08 10.36 17.14
C ASP A 201 0.29 8.97 17.77
N ALA A 202 1.47 8.73 18.33
CA ALA A 202 1.87 7.41 18.80
C ALA A 202 2.54 7.46 20.19
N PRO A 203 1.86 7.95 21.24
CA PRO A 203 2.45 8.06 22.58
C PRO A 203 2.93 6.71 23.14
N HIS A 204 2.29 5.61 22.75
CA HIS A 204 2.66 4.25 23.14
C HIS A 204 3.96 3.73 22.50
N ALA A 205 4.48 4.40 21.47
CA ALA A 205 5.70 4.01 20.77
C ALA A 205 6.97 4.70 21.35
N PHE A 206 6.78 5.63 22.30
CA PHE A 206 7.87 6.40 22.89
C PHE A 206 7.87 6.29 24.42
N THR A 207 9.06 6.16 24.99
CA THR A 207 9.24 6.28 26.45
C THR A 207 9.14 7.71 26.95
N ALA A 208 9.45 8.70 26.11
CA ALA A 208 9.25 10.12 26.38
C ALA A 208 7.78 10.53 26.15
N ARG A 209 7.26 11.41 27.00
CA ARG A 209 5.91 11.98 26.93
C ARG A 209 5.94 13.40 26.37
N LEU A 210 4.81 13.88 25.84
CA LEU A 210 4.68 15.26 25.33
C LEU A 210 5.00 16.31 26.41
N ALA A 211 4.55 16.08 27.65
CA ALA A 211 4.80 16.95 28.80
C ALA A 211 6.29 17.07 29.16
N ASP A 212 7.13 16.11 28.79
CA ASP A 212 8.57 16.13 29.10
C ASP A 212 9.37 17.13 28.22
N TRP A 213 8.69 17.80 27.27
CA TRP A 213 9.32 18.67 26.25
C TRP A 213 8.93 20.14 26.33
N ASP A 214 8.12 20.56 27.32
CA ASP A 214 7.64 21.95 27.44
C ASP A 214 8.69 22.90 28.06
N ASP A 215 9.57 22.38 28.92
CA ASP A 215 10.38 23.22 29.84
C ASP A 215 11.74 23.69 29.29
N GLY A 216 12.14 23.27 28.09
CA GLY A 216 13.53 23.40 27.60
C GLY A 216 13.80 24.49 26.56
N GLY A 217 12.75 25.15 26.03
CA GLY A 217 12.88 26.19 25.00
C GLY A 217 13.63 25.77 23.73
N GLU A 218 14.09 26.75 22.95
CA GLU A 218 14.84 26.58 21.70
C GLU A 218 16.20 25.88 21.89
N SER A 219 16.96 26.27 22.91
CA SER A 219 18.33 25.79 23.14
C SER A 219 18.41 24.28 23.28
N ARG A 220 17.47 23.65 24.00
CA ARG A 220 17.42 22.19 24.15
C ARG A 220 17.25 21.45 22.82
N TRP A 221 16.47 22.01 21.89
CA TRP A 221 16.26 21.40 20.57
C TRP A 221 17.51 21.54 19.69
N ARG A 222 18.16 22.70 19.74
CA ARG A 222 19.42 22.93 19.01
C ARG A 222 20.54 22.03 19.51
N GLU A 223 20.76 21.98 20.83
CA GLU A 223 21.79 21.14 21.46
C GLU A 223 21.60 19.65 21.12
N ARG A 224 20.36 19.17 21.11
CA ARG A 224 20.03 17.81 20.69
C ARG A 224 20.50 17.50 19.27
N LEU A 225 20.28 18.42 18.33
CA LEU A 225 20.66 18.27 16.93
C LEU A 225 22.14 18.57 16.68
N ALA A 226 22.81 19.26 17.61
CA ALA A 226 24.24 19.55 17.57
C ALA A 226 25.11 18.42 18.09
N LEU A 227 24.53 17.30 18.56
CA LEU A 227 25.28 16.15 19.05
C LEU A 227 26.24 15.65 17.95
N PRO A 228 27.55 15.59 18.20
CA PRO A 228 28.51 15.02 17.26
C PRO A 228 28.14 13.57 16.93
N ASP A 229 28.45 13.16 15.69
CA ASP A 229 28.18 11.81 15.19
C ASP A 229 26.71 11.37 15.35
N ALA A 230 25.78 12.31 15.21
CA ALA A 230 24.35 12.04 15.12
C ALA A 230 23.84 12.23 13.68
N HIS A 231 22.78 11.51 13.35
CA HIS A 231 22.15 11.50 12.03
C HIS A 231 20.63 11.61 12.18
N ASN A 232 20.15 12.85 12.21
CA ASN A 232 18.74 13.15 12.45
C ASN A 232 18.03 13.38 11.11
N LEU A 233 17.03 12.56 10.81
CA LEU A 233 16.30 12.60 9.54
C LEU A 233 14.84 12.97 9.78
N VAL A 234 14.28 13.73 8.85
CA VAL A 234 12.84 13.80 8.60
C VAL A 234 12.53 13.29 7.21
N ALA A 235 11.40 12.61 7.07
CA ALA A 235 10.82 12.26 5.79
C ALA A 235 9.79 13.34 5.42
N LEU A 236 9.92 13.90 4.22
CA LEU A 236 9.05 14.94 3.69
C LEU A 236 8.23 14.39 2.54
N LEU A 237 6.95 14.72 2.50
CA LEU A 237 6.04 14.45 1.39
C LEU A 237 5.53 15.79 0.88
N ASP A 238 5.96 16.21 -0.31
CA ASP A 238 5.62 17.53 -0.88
C ASP A 238 5.88 18.70 0.11
N GLY A 239 6.89 18.55 0.98
CA GLY A 239 7.27 19.54 2.00
C GLY A 239 6.68 19.29 3.40
N ASP A 240 5.65 18.45 3.53
CA ASP A 240 5.05 18.11 4.83
C ASP A 240 5.84 17.02 5.55
N ILE A 241 6.03 17.15 6.86
CA ILE A 241 6.70 16.14 7.68
C ILE A 241 5.80 14.91 7.83
N VAL A 242 6.26 13.77 7.32
CA VAL A 242 5.53 12.49 7.36
C VAL A 242 6.30 11.38 8.05
N GLY A 243 7.52 11.63 8.52
CA GLY A 243 8.28 10.67 9.30
C GLY A 243 9.55 11.27 9.88
N MET A 244 10.17 10.53 10.80
CA MET A 244 11.44 10.90 11.41
C MET A 244 12.20 9.66 11.89
N ALA A 245 13.52 9.78 11.95
CA ALA A 245 14.41 8.80 12.59
C ALA A 245 15.68 9.51 13.09
N ALA A 246 16.35 8.95 14.09
CA ALA A 246 17.65 9.42 14.54
C ALA A 246 18.63 8.25 14.68
N GLY A 247 19.79 8.38 14.03
CA GLY A 247 21.01 7.68 14.39
C GLY A 247 21.82 8.49 15.40
N MET A 248 22.43 7.83 16.37
CA MET A 248 23.29 8.47 17.37
C MET A 248 24.41 7.51 17.81
N PRO A 249 25.45 7.99 18.51
CA PRO A 249 26.47 7.12 19.10
C PRO A 249 25.84 6.04 19.99
N GLY A 250 26.37 4.81 19.89
CA GLY A 250 25.95 3.67 20.69
C GLY A 250 26.90 3.41 21.86
N ASP A 251 26.80 2.21 22.45
CA ASP A 251 27.65 1.79 23.56
C ASP A 251 29.01 1.30 23.03
N GLY A 252 29.90 2.24 22.71
CA GLY A 252 31.25 1.99 22.19
C GLY A 252 31.53 2.66 20.85
N PRO A 253 32.82 2.72 20.44
CA PRO A 253 33.24 3.44 19.22
C PRO A 253 32.64 2.83 17.94
N ASP A 254 32.46 1.51 17.91
CA ASP A 254 32.01 0.76 16.74
C ASP A 254 30.48 0.54 16.70
N ALA A 255 29.76 1.11 17.67
CA ALA A 255 28.32 0.95 17.82
C ALA A 255 27.58 2.24 17.50
N ARG A 256 26.47 2.12 16.78
CA ARG A 256 25.47 3.19 16.64
C ARG A 256 24.12 2.73 17.14
N ARG A 257 23.26 3.69 17.46
CA ARG A 257 21.90 3.43 17.96
C ARG A 257 20.87 4.13 17.10
N LEU A 258 19.88 3.38 16.61
CA LEU A 258 18.68 3.88 15.97
C LEU A 258 17.63 4.19 17.04
N ARG A 259 17.06 5.40 17.00
CA ARG A 259 15.99 5.85 17.89
C ARG A 259 15.01 6.74 17.16
N SER A 260 13.93 7.09 17.86
CA SER A 260 13.02 8.17 17.45
C SER A 260 12.37 7.92 16.09
N VAL A 261 12.07 6.66 15.78
CA VAL A 261 11.47 6.26 14.50
C VAL A 261 9.96 6.49 14.55
N TRP A 262 9.44 7.26 13.61
CA TRP A 262 8.00 7.46 13.43
C TRP A 262 7.66 7.68 11.97
N VAL A 263 6.48 7.23 11.58
CA VAL A 263 5.87 7.47 10.28
C VAL A 263 4.39 7.80 10.47
N SER A 264 3.98 8.93 9.91
CA SER A 264 2.60 9.40 9.91
C SER A 264 1.66 8.33 9.36
N PRO A 265 0.50 8.06 10.00
CA PRO A 265 -0.50 7.12 9.50
C PRO A 265 -0.88 7.34 8.03
N ARG A 266 -0.81 8.60 7.56
CA ARG A 266 -1.13 9.01 6.19
C ARG A 266 -0.26 8.35 5.12
N VAL A 267 0.96 7.92 5.48
CA VAL A 267 1.93 7.36 4.52
C VAL A 267 2.45 5.97 4.92
N ARG A 268 1.84 5.31 5.93
CA ARG A 268 2.19 3.93 6.29
C ARG A 268 1.92 2.99 5.11
N GLY A 269 2.72 1.93 5.00
CA GLY A 269 2.66 1.01 3.86
C GLY A 269 3.36 1.50 2.58
N ARG A 270 3.93 2.72 2.56
CA ARG A 270 4.69 3.28 1.42
C ARG A 270 6.21 3.08 1.51
N GLY A 271 6.69 2.22 2.40
CA GLY A 271 8.14 1.98 2.60
C GLY A 271 8.92 3.15 3.22
N VAL A 272 8.25 4.19 3.75
CA VAL A 272 8.92 5.35 4.39
C VAL A 272 9.78 4.92 5.57
N ALA A 273 9.27 4.01 6.41
CA ALA A 273 10.01 3.48 7.54
C ALA A 273 11.24 2.68 7.06
N ASP A 274 11.10 1.88 6.00
CA ASP A 274 12.20 1.14 5.41
C ASP A 274 13.32 2.06 4.90
N ARG A 275 12.95 3.17 4.24
CA ARG A 275 13.93 4.18 3.79
C ARG A 275 14.63 4.88 4.95
N LEU A 276 13.89 5.26 5.99
CA LEU A 276 14.47 5.88 7.18
C LEU A 276 15.47 4.94 7.88
N VAL A 277 15.10 3.66 8.07
CA VAL A 277 15.97 2.67 8.70
C VAL A 277 17.20 2.37 7.83
N ALA A 278 17.02 2.22 6.52
CA ALA A 278 18.11 1.97 5.59
C ALA A 278 19.10 3.13 5.54
N GLU A 279 18.64 4.39 5.54
CA GLU A 279 19.54 5.56 5.55
C GLU A 279 20.35 5.62 6.85
N VAL A 280 19.74 5.39 8.02
CA VAL A 280 20.46 5.35 9.29
C VAL A 280 21.47 4.20 9.32
N ALA A 281 21.13 3.03 8.79
CA ALA A 281 22.06 1.91 8.69
C ALA A 281 23.24 2.25 7.76
N SER A 282 22.98 2.83 6.58
CA SER A 282 24.04 3.23 5.66
C SER A 282 24.95 4.30 6.26
N TRP A 283 24.38 5.29 6.95
CA TRP A 283 25.16 6.27 7.71
C TRP A 283 26.04 5.61 8.77
N ALA A 284 25.50 4.65 9.53
CA ALA A 284 26.26 3.96 10.56
C ALA A 284 27.47 3.20 9.98
N SER A 285 27.28 2.46 8.87
CA SER A 285 28.38 1.79 8.16
C SER A 285 29.42 2.79 7.65
N ARG A 286 28.99 3.90 7.03
CA ARG A 286 29.89 4.99 6.56
C ARG A 286 30.67 5.66 7.70
N SER A 287 30.12 5.62 8.91
CA SER A 287 30.74 6.18 10.12
C SER A 287 31.71 5.18 10.80
N GLY A 288 32.00 4.04 10.17
CA GLY A 288 32.91 3.02 10.70
C GLY A 288 32.31 2.08 11.74
N ALA A 289 31.00 2.13 11.96
CA ALA A 289 30.34 1.25 12.91
C ALA A 289 30.16 -0.16 12.32
N THR A 290 30.41 -1.18 13.13
CA THR A 290 30.15 -2.59 12.79
C THR A 290 28.78 -3.05 13.27
N ARG A 291 28.15 -2.29 14.17
CA ARG A 291 26.88 -2.68 14.80
C ARG A 291 25.90 -1.52 14.90
N LEU A 292 24.63 -1.81 14.58
CA LEU A 292 23.50 -0.91 14.81
C LEU A 292 22.53 -1.55 15.82
N THR A 293 22.24 -0.79 16.87
CA THR A 293 21.38 -1.22 17.98
C THR A 293 20.10 -0.39 18.04
N LEU A 294 19.05 -0.91 18.66
CA LEU A 294 17.84 -0.17 18.98
C LEU A 294 17.16 -0.75 20.23
N ALA A 295 16.29 0.06 20.83
CA ALA A 295 15.35 -0.39 21.85
C ALA A 295 13.93 -0.04 21.39
N VAL A 296 13.01 -0.99 21.51
CA VAL A 296 11.61 -0.84 21.10
C VAL A 296 10.69 -1.36 22.20
N LEU A 297 9.58 -0.67 22.44
CA LEU A 297 8.57 -1.11 23.40
C LEU A 297 7.89 -2.40 22.89
N PRO A 298 7.77 -3.47 23.69
CA PRO A 298 7.27 -4.77 23.23
C PRO A 298 5.89 -4.74 22.57
N ALA A 299 5.04 -3.79 22.95
CA ALA A 299 3.70 -3.59 22.39
C ALA A 299 3.70 -3.13 20.91
N SER A 300 4.85 -2.71 20.35
CA SER A 300 4.96 -2.18 18.99
C SER A 300 5.17 -3.30 17.95
N THR A 301 4.15 -4.14 17.73
CA THR A 301 4.22 -5.30 16.81
C THR A 301 4.66 -4.94 15.40
N ALA A 302 4.15 -3.83 14.85
CA ALA A 302 4.54 -3.32 13.52
C ALA A 302 6.02 -2.89 13.46
N ALA A 303 6.54 -2.28 14.54
CA ALA A 303 7.95 -1.88 14.60
C ALA A 303 8.87 -3.09 14.74
N LEU A 304 8.50 -4.08 15.55
CA LEU A 304 9.23 -5.36 15.65
C LEU A 304 9.31 -6.08 14.30
N ALA A 305 8.20 -6.15 13.56
CA ALA A 305 8.17 -6.74 12.22
C ALA A 305 9.06 -5.98 11.23
N LEU A 306 9.03 -4.64 11.27
CA LEU A 306 9.92 -3.79 10.48
C LEU A 306 11.38 -4.09 10.80
N TYR A 307 11.79 -4.05 12.06
CA TYR A 307 13.19 -4.24 12.44
C TYR A 307 13.70 -5.64 12.10
N ARG A 308 12.90 -6.68 12.32
CA ARG A 308 13.25 -8.06 11.91
C ARG A 308 13.51 -8.16 10.40
N ARG A 309 12.67 -7.53 9.57
CA ARG A 309 12.88 -7.48 8.11
C ARG A 309 14.16 -6.74 7.70
N HIS A 310 14.62 -5.79 8.50
CA HIS A 310 15.89 -5.06 8.31
C HIS A 310 17.12 -5.79 8.91
N GLY A 311 16.94 -7.03 9.36
CA GLY A 311 18.02 -7.89 9.85
C GLY A 311 18.34 -7.73 11.34
N PHE A 312 17.53 -7.00 12.10
CA PHE A 312 17.72 -6.90 13.54
C PHE A 312 17.28 -8.18 14.26
N THR A 313 18.11 -8.67 15.17
CA THR A 313 17.83 -9.79 16.06
C THR A 313 17.66 -9.32 17.49
N VAL A 314 16.84 -10.02 18.27
CA VAL A 314 16.62 -9.70 19.68
C VAL A 314 17.86 -10.07 20.48
N VAL A 315 18.38 -9.12 21.26
CA VAL A 315 19.52 -9.32 22.18
C VAL A 315 19.01 -9.55 23.60
N THR A 316 18.01 -8.76 24.01
CA THR A 316 17.44 -8.86 25.36
C THR A 316 15.97 -8.45 25.33
N GLU A 317 15.15 -9.18 26.07
CA GLU A 317 13.75 -8.85 26.32
C GLU A 317 13.58 -8.34 27.74
N GLY A 318 12.78 -7.29 27.92
CA GLY A 318 12.54 -6.65 29.20
C GLY A 318 11.48 -5.58 29.08
N ARG A 319 11.62 -4.48 29.84
CA ARG A 319 10.75 -3.30 29.69
C ARG A 319 10.80 -2.71 28.27
N GLU A 320 11.97 -2.80 27.64
CA GLU A 320 12.17 -2.58 26.21
C GLU A 320 12.81 -3.84 25.61
N THR A 321 12.45 -4.17 24.38
CA THR A 321 13.15 -5.18 23.59
C THR A 321 14.35 -4.52 22.93
N VAL A 322 15.55 -4.93 23.33
CA VAL A 322 16.80 -4.49 22.72
C VAL A 322 17.10 -5.38 21.53
N MET A 323 17.35 -4.76 20.37
CA MET A 323 17.69 -5.47 19.14
C MET A 323 19.01 -4.94 18.55
N SER A 324 19.71 -5.81 17.83
CA SER A 324 20.97 -5.49 17.18
C SER A 324 21.04 -6.09 15.78
N LYS A 325 21.76 -5.42 14.88
CA LYS A 325 22.21 -5.98 13.61
C LYS A 325 23.68 -5.65 13.40
N GLU A 326 24.38 -6.55 12.74
CA GLU A 326 25.69 -6.25 12.15
C GLU A 326 25.48 -5.45 10.85
N LEU A 327 26.45 -4.59 10.53
CA LEU A 327 26.39 -3.59 9.45
C LEU A 327 27.25 -3.95 8.23
#